data_AF-A0AB36HSN9-F1
#
_entry.id   AF-A0AB36HSN9-F1
#
_cell.length_a   1.000
_cell.length_b   1.000
_cell.length_c   1.000
_cell.angle_alpha   90.00
_cell.angle_beta   90.00
_cell.angle_gamma   90.00
#
_symmetry.space_group_name_H-M   'P 1'
#
loop_
_entity.id
_entity.type
_entity.pdbx_description
1 polymer ?
#
loop_
_entity_poly.entity_id
_entity_poly.type
_entity_poly.pdbx_seq_one_letter_code
_entity_poly.pdbx_strand_id
1 'polypeptide(L)'
;MYDCGATQNDALQQSIDWYVNNYEKIDLLVLSHLDNDHVQGLDQLLTHISVDTVLIPYIDQQVNLADIFRIEAETGTNLNHIEACLEPDVWFGKRGVGRVIRARGNSDDDMRAPEEPPRDAGERDELGFSLKVDKNKLKQVRKQKSAQAELSDLAPGSCLGISHPSSSIDWVLIPYVSSEPSVKLADFQREVRAILFGSKTTKRRIRSEDLATSLKDRRQRMRLKRAYGRFKPSRARSTHNHVSMSLYSGPMSPFNPATPKFQTFLLTHWPHSNLDACPVGWLATGDAPFRNEAYRTKWMHYYHRYLQNISTLVLSHHGSRLDFHRDLVCATSAYNFVANASDPPQYRGHASDEIHDYVESHGANFIHVSQYPESEFLEIIQKL
;
A
#
# COMPACT_ATOMS: atom_id res chain seq x y z
N MET A 1 5.10 -2.93 9.02
CA MET A 1 5.62 -1.76 8.27
C MET A 1 4.67 -1.47 7.12
N TYR A 2 4.29 -0.22 6.89
CA TYR A 2 3.60 0.23 5.68
C TYR A 2 4.53 1.14 4.89
N ASP A 3 4.85 0.77 3.66
CA ASP A 3 5.76 1.48 2.78
C ASP A 3 4.97 2.20 1.69
N CYS A 4 5.10 3.53 1.67
CA CYS A 4 4.52 4.44 0.68
C CYS A 4 5.52 4.98 -0.34
N GLY A 5 6.77 4.53 -0.30
CA GLY A 5 7.78 4.86 -1.31
C GLY A 5 8.70 5.99 -0.91
N ALA A 6 9.89 5.98 -1.54
CA ALA A 6 10.89 7.03 -1.41
C ALA A 6 11.69 7.13 -2.71
N THR A 7 11.91 8.35 -3.16
CA THR A 7 12.70 8.67 -4.37
C THR A 7 14.12 9.14 -4.04
N GLN A 8 14.42 9.44 -2.77
CA GLN A 8 15.73 9.89 -2.31
C GLN A 8 16.53 8.74 -1.68
N ASN A 9 17.57 8.29 -2.41
CA ASN A 9 18.35 7.10 -2.04
C ASN A 9 19.11 7.22 -0.70
N ASP A 10 19.70 8.39 -0.39
CA ASP A 10 20.52 8.53 0.82
C ASP A 10 19.66 8.51 2.09
N ALA A 11 18.51 9.19 2.07
CA ALA A 11 17.53 9.18 3.15
C ALA A 11 16.91 7.78 3.33
N LEU A 12 16.63 7.10 2.22
CA LEU A 12 16.12 5.73 2.23
C LEU A 12 17.11 4.76 2.91
N GLN A 13 18.41 4.86 2.62
CA GLN A 13 19.41 4.01 3.28
C GLN A 13 19.45 4.24 4.79
N GLN A 14 19.40 5.50 5.24
CA GLN A 14 19.37 5.81 6.68
C GLN A 14 18.14 5.22 7.37
N SER A 15 16.96 5.31 6.75
CA SER A 15 15.74 4.70 7.25
C SER A 15 15.84 3.18 7.31
N ILE A 16 16.42 2.54 6.29
CA ILE A 16 16.66 1.09 6.28
C ILE A 16 17.61 0.70 7.42
N ASP A 17 18.74 1.41 7.56
CA ASP A 17 19.73 1.13 8.61
C ASP A 17 19.10 1.28 10.01
N TRP A 18 18.28 2.31 10.23
CA TRP A 18 17.56 2.49 11.48
C TRP A 18 16.63 1.29 11.76
N TYR A 19 15.84 0.85 10.78
CA TYR A 19 14.95 -0.30 10.97
C TYR A 19 15.72 -1.59 11.26
N VAL A 20 16.79 -1.86 10.51
CA VAL A 20 17.64 -3.05 10.69
C VAL A 20 18.32 -3.06 12.06
N ASN A 21 18.69 -1.90 12.59
CA ASN A 21 19.33 -1.78 13.90
C ASN A 21 18.35 -1.89 15.08
N ASN A 22 17.06 -1.61 14.88
CA ASN A 22 16.06 -1.60 15.95
C ASN A 22 15.14 -2.84 15.96
N TYR A 23 15.06 -3.58 14.85
CA TYR A 23 14.17 -4.72 14.71
C TYR A 23 14.89 -5.91 14.07
N GLU A 24 14.69 -7.10 14.64
CA GLU A 24 15.27 -8.34 14.10
C GLU A 24 14.50 -8.88 12.88
N LYS A 25 13.19 -8.61 12.82
CA LYS A 25 12.29 -9.10 11.77
C LYS A 25 11.11 -8.18 11.55
N ILE A 26 10.49 -8.31 10.38
CA ILE A 26 9.21 -7.70 10.04
C ILE A 26 8.20 -8.82 9.78
N ASP A 27 7.20 -8.97 10.66
CA ASP A 27 6.16 -9.99 10.46
C ASP A 27 5.26 -9.67 9.27
N LEU A 28 4.97 -8.38 9.04
CA LEU A 28 4.17 -7.90 7.92
C LEU A 28 4.73 -6.61 7.32
N LEU A 29 5.11 -6.70 6.05
CA LEU A 29 5.44 -5.56 5.19
C LEU A 29 4.27 -5.30 4.24
N VAL A 30 3.69 -4.11 4.30
CA VAL A 30 2.58 -3.70 3.43
C VAL A 30 3.08 -2.65 2.45
N LEU A 31 2.89 -2.87 1.16
CA LEU A 31 3.30 -1.93 0.11
C LEU A 31 2.06 -1.24 -0.47
N SER A 32 2.03 0.08 -0.47
CA SER A 32 0.93 0.86 -1.06
C SER A 32 0.80 0.62 -2.57
N HIS A 33 1.92 0.53 -3.28
CA HIS A 33 2.04 0.22 -4.71
C HIS A 33 3.40 -0.42 -5.01
N LEU A 34 3.61 -0.82 -6.27
CA LEU A 34 4.83 -1.47 -6.76
C LEU A 34 5.46 -0.64 -7.88
N ASP A 35 5.89 0.58 -7.55
CA ASP A 35 6.64 1.42 -8.49
C ASP A 35 8.15 1.17 -8.43
N ASN A 36 8.88 1.68 -9.43
CA ASN A 36 10.29 1.35 -9.63
C ASN A 36 11.23 1.92 -8.55
N ASP A 37 10.88 3.06 -7.96
CA ASP A 37 11.55 3.65 -6.81
C ASP A 37 11.39 2.80 -5.55
N HIS A 38 10.24 2.16 -5.34
CA HIS A 38 10.05 1.20 -4.24
C HIS A 38 10.91 -0.05 -4.40
N VAL A 39 10.96 -0.63 -5.60
CA VAL A 39 11.67 -1.90 -5.82
C VAL A 39 13.16 -1.77 -5.47
N GLN A 40 13.76 -0.60 -5.64
CA GLN A 40 15.16 -0.36 -5.26
C GLN A 40 15.36 -0.36 -3.74
N GLY A 41 14.52 0.35 -2.99
CA GLY A 41 14.60 0.36 -1.53
C GLY A 41 14.22 -0.99 -0.90
N LEU A 42 13.24 -1.68 -1.48
CA LEU A 42 12.84 -3.01 -1.04
C LEU A 42 13.94 -4.06 -1.25
N ASP A 43 14.69 -3.98 -2.34
CA ASP A 43 15.82 -4.88 -2.59
C ASP A 43 16.87 -4.75 -1.47
N GLN A 44 17.17 -3.52 -1.07
CA GLN A 44 18.09 -3.22 0.03
C GLN A 44 17.52 -3.69 1.37
N LEU A 45 16.29 -3.31 1.73
CA LEU A 45 15.64 -3.69 2.98
C LEU A 45 15.63 -5.21 3.17
N LEU A 46 15.12 -5.94 2.18
CA LEU A 46 14.95 -7.40 2.23
C LEU A 46 16.28 -8.17 2.26
N THR A 47 17.40 -7.52 1.95
CA THR A 47 18.74 -8.11 2.10
C THR A 47 19.23 -8.07 3.55
N HIS A 48 18.75 -7.12 4.35
CA HIS A 48 19.27 -6.85 5.70
C HIS A 48 18.34 -7.26 6.84
N ILE A 49 17.02 -7.35 6.59
CA ILE A 49 16.04 -7.79 7.60
C ILE A 49 15.14 -8.89 7.06
N SER A 50 14.81 -9.86 7.92
CA SER A 50 13.88 -10.93 7.57
C SER A 50 12.45 -10.41 7.53
N VAL A 51 11.73 -10.71 6.46
CA VAL A 51 10.30 -10.38 6.31
C VAL A 51 9.50 -11.67 6.13
N ASP A 52 8.55 -11.94 7.02
CA ASP A 52 7.73 -13.16 6.93
C ASP A 52 6.66 -13.03 5.83
N THR A 53 5.81 -12.00 5.94
CA THR A 53 4.68 -11.79 5.04
C THR A 53 4.74 -10.43 4.36
N VAL A 54 4.51 -10.40 3.04
CA VAL A 54 4.32 -9.18 2.26
C VAL A 54 2.87 -9.08 1.80
N LEU A 55 2.23 -7.94 2.04
CA LEU A 55 0.90 -7.58 1.51
C LEU A 55 1.05 -6.50 0.45
N ILE A 56 0.61 -6.80 -0.77
CA ILE A 56 0.66 -5.89 -1.93
C ILE A 56 -0.73 -5.71 -2.53
N PRO A 57 -1.02 -4.59 -3.22
CA PRO A 57 -2.23 -4.51 -4.04
C PRO A 57 -2.23 -5.61 -5.11
N TYR A 58 -3.37 -6.27 -5.29
CA TYR A 58 -3.57 -7.12 -6.46
C TYR A 58 -3.76 -6.22 -7.68
N ILE A 59 -2.85 -6.38 -8.64
CA ILE A 59 -2.88 -5.67 -9.90
C ILE A 59 -3.03 -6.71 -11.01
N ASP A 60 -4.08 -6.58 -11.82
CA ASP A 60 -4.26 -7.44 -12.99
C ASP A 60 -3.07 -7.30 -13.95
N GLN A 61 -2.73 -8.38 -14.64
CA GLN A 61 -1.58 -8.38 -15.56
C GLN A 61 -1.66 -7.23 -16.60
N GLN A 62 -2.87 -6.81 -16.98
CA GLN A 62 -3.07 -5.71 -17.93
C GLN A 62 -2.64 -4.35 -17.36
N VAL A 63 -2.94 -4.12 -16.07
CA VAL A 63 -2.58 -2.91 -15.34
C VAL A 63 -1.07 -2.91 -15.04
N ASN A 64 -0.53 -4.03 -14.55
CA ASN A 64 0.92 -4.20 -14.35
C ASN A 64 1.71 -3.92 -15.63
N LEU A 65 1.23 -4.38 -16.78
CA LEU A 65 1.87 -4.05 -18.05
C LEU A 65 1.83 -2.55 -18.32
N ALA A 66 0.69 -1.89 -18.12
CA ALA A 66 0.58 -0.45 -18.35
C ALA A 66 1.53 0.34 -17.45
N ASP A 67 1.67 -0.04 -16.18
CA ASP A 67 2.57 0.61 -15.22
C ASP A 67 4.04 0.34 -15.57
N ILE A 68 4.41 -0.89 -15.93
CA ILE A 68 5.75 -1.21 -16.44
C ILE A 68 6.11 -0.35 -17.65
N PHE A 69 5.19 -0.20 -18.61
CA PHE A 69 5.44 0.58 -19.82
C PHE A 69 5.39 2.10 -19.61
N ARG A 70 4.65 2.58 -18.60
CA ARG A 70 4.71 3.96 -18.10
C ARG A 70 6.12 4.26 -17.62
N ILE A 71 6.61 3.46 -16.67
CA ILE A 71 7.94 3.61 -16.07
C ILE A 71 9.04 3.49 -17.14
N GLU A 72 8.93 2.50 -18.03
CA GLU A 72 9.86 2.34 -19.16
C GLU A 72 9.87 3.55 -20.13
N ALA A 73 8.79 4.31 -20.20
CA ALA A 73 8.73 5.53 -21.00
C ALA A 73 9.29 6.76 -20.27
N GLU A 74 9.22 6.79 -18.93
CA GLU A 74 9.59 7.95 -18.11
C GLU A 74 11.05 7.88 -17.63
N THR A 75 11.45 6.76 -17.03
CA THR A 75 12.75 6.59 -16.37
C THR A 75 13.52 5.37 -16.88
N GLY A 76 12.84 4.46 -17.59
CA GLY A 76 13.38 3.15 -17.96
C GLY A 76 13.11 2.12 -16.88
N THR A 77 12.74 0.90 -17.28
CA THR A 77 12.51 -0.20 -16.35
C THR A 77 13.68 -1.18 -16.33
N ASN A 78 13.79 -1.98 -15.27
CA ASN A 78 14.78 -3.04 -15.15
C ASN A 78 14.10 -4.39 -14.84
N LEU A 79 14.89 -5.47 -14.85
CA LEU A 79 14.35 -6.82 -14.61
C LEU A 79 13.76 -6.98 -13.20
N ASN A 80 14.36 -6.36 -12.17
CA ASN A 80 13.86 -6.44 -10.80
C ASN A 80 12.43 -5.89 -10.71
N HIS A 81 12.20 -4.70 -11.27
CA HIS A 81 10.86 -4.09 -11.28
C HIS A 81 9.86 -4.91 -12.10
N ILE A 82 10.25 -5.40 -13.28
CA ILE A 82 9.37 -6.26 -14.10
C ILE A 82 8.99 -7.55 -13.35
N GLU A 83 9.97 -8.21 -12.71
CA GLU A 83 9.75 -9.45 -11.97
C GLU A 83 8.89 -9.23 -10.72
N ALA A 84 9.12 -8.14 -9.97
CA ALA A 84 8.27 -7.76 -8.84
C ALA A 84 6.80 -7.60 -9.23
N CYS A 85 6.51 -6.93 -10.35
CA CYS A 85 5.13 -6.69 -10.78
C CYS A 85 4.45 -7.93 -11.38
N LEU A 86 5.17 -8.77 -12.13
CA LEU A 86 4.55 -9.91 -12.85
C LEU A 86 4.62 -11.24 -12.11
N GLU A 87 5.64 -11.44 -11.29
CA GLU A 87 5.99 -12.68 -10.60
C GLU A 87 6.43 -12.37 -9.16
N PRO A 88 5.60 -11.69 -8.35
CA PRO A 88 5.97 -11.24 -7.01
C PRO A 88 6.38 -12.41 -6.09
N ASP A 89 5.76 -13.58 -6.26
CA ASP A 89 6.08 -14.81 -5.53
C ASP A 89 7.50 -15.34 -5.78
N VAL A 90 8.02 -15.06 -6.98
CA VAL A 90 9.41 -15.35 -7.34
C VAL A 90 10.32 -14.23 -6.82
N TRP A 91 9.95 -12.96 -7.05
CA TRP A 91 10.80 -11.82 -6.70
C TRP A 91 11.03 -11.69 -5.18
N PHE A 92 9.96 -11.71 -4.39
CA PHE A 92 10.03 -11.66 -2.92
C PHE A 92 10.62 -12.96 -2.37
N GLY A 93 10.27 -14.10 -2.96
CA GLY A 93 10.78 -15.41 -2.52
C GLY A 93 12.29 -15.55 -2.63
N LYS A 94 12.91 -15.02 -3.70
CA LYS A 94 14.38 -14.94 -3.83
C LYS A 94 15.06 -14.12 -2.72
N ARG A 95 14.30 -13.28 -2.04
CA ARG A 95 14.75 -12.38 -0.96
C ARG A 95 14.32 -12.88 0.43
N GLY A 96 13.97 -14.17 0.54
CA GLY A 96 13.69 -14.80 1.83
C GLY A 96 12.27 -14.58 2.37
N VAL A 97 11.39 -13.91 1.64
CA VAL A 97 9.99 -13.76 2.05
C VAL A 97 9.26 -15.09 1.97
N GLY A 98 8.58 -15.48 3.06
CA GLY A 98 7.83 -16.73 3.15
C GLY A 98 6.49 -16.66 2.41
N ARG A 99 5.75 -15.56 2.61
CA ARG A 99 4.37 -15.41 2.11
C ARG A 99 4.16 -14.06 1.41
N VAL A 100 3.49 -14.10 0.27
CA VAL A 100 3.01 -12.93 -0.46
C VAL A 100 1.49 -12.99 -0.57
N ILE A 101 0.82 -11.97 -0.06
CA ILE A 101 -0.64 -11.81 -0.11
C ILE A 101 -0.96 -10.64 -1.04
N ARG A 102 -1.87 -10.85 -1.99
CA ARG A 102 -2.37 -9.80 -2.88
C ARG A 102 -3.78 -9.38 -2.48
N ALA A 103 -3.95 -8.14 -2.07
CA ALA A 103 -5.26 -7.58 -1.72
C ALA A 103 -6.06 -7.27 -2.99
N ARG A 104 -7.15 -8.01 -3.24
CA ARG A 104 -8.00 -7.75 -4.41
C ARG A 104 -8.82 -6.49 -4.23
N GLY A 105 -8.94 -5.72 -5.31
CA GLY A 105 -9.75 -4.52 -5.31
C GLY A 105 -11.25 -4.80 -5.26
N ASN A 106 -11.97 -3.86 -4.68
CA ASN A 106 -13.43 -3.86 -4.68
C ASN A 106 -13.88 -3.39 -6.06
N SER A 107 -14.58 -4.25 -6.81
CA SER A 107 -15.28 -3.85 -8.03
C SER A 107 -16.47 -2.97 -7.69
N ASP A 108 -16.96 -2.19 -8.65
CA ASP A 108 -18.13 -1.32 -8.48
C ASP A 108 -19.37 -2.04 -7.90
N ASP A 109 -19.50 -3.34 -8.18
CA ASP A 109 -20.60 -4.19 -7.71
C ASP A 109 -20.36 -4.83 -6.31
N ASP A 110 -19.18 -4.68 -5.70
CA ASP A 110 -18.79 -5.35 -4.46
C ASP A 110 -18.40 -4.33 -3.37
N MET A 111 -19.30 -3.39 -3.10
CA MET A 111 -19.19 -2.41 -1.99
C MET A 111 -19.50 -3.03 -0.62
N ARG A 112 -19.03 -4.26 -0.36
CA ARG A 112 -19.22 -4.88 0.95
C ARG A 112 -18.34 -4.18 1.97
N ALA A 113 -18.94 -3.81 3.10
CA ALA A 113 -18.17 -3.36 4.26
C ALA A 113 -17.21 -4.48 4.67
N PRO A 114 -16.04 -4.14 5.24
CA PRO A 114 -15.11 -5.13 5.75
C PRO A 114 -15.80 -6.13 6.70
N GLU A 115 -15.59 -7.41 6.45
CA GLU A 115 -16.15 -8.48 7.30
C GLU A 115 -15.33 -8.63 8.59
N GLU A 116 -15.98 -9.03 9.68
CA GLU A 116 -15.30 -9.31 10.95
C GLU A 116 -14.27 -10.44 10.77
N PRO A 117 -13.06 -10.33 11.37
CA PRO A 117 -12.12 -11.44 11.37
C PRO A 117 -12.75 -12.64 12.10
N PRO A 118 -12.36 -13.88 11.77
CA PRO A 118 -12.81 -15.04 12.53
C PRO A 118 -12.49 -14.84 14.01
N ARG A 119 -13.51 -14.93 14.89
CA ARG A 119 -13.29 -15.04 16.33
C ARG A 119 -12.73 -16.44 16.59
N ASP A 120 -11.55 -16.51 17.20
CA ASP A 120 -10.70 -17.70 17.28
C ASP A 120 -11.43 -19.03 17.57
N ALA A 121 -11.08 -20.04 16.79
CA ALA A 121 -11.18 -21.46 17.15
C ALA A 121 -9.94 -22.19 16.58
N GLY A 122 -8.75 -21.95 17.15
CA GLY A 122 -7.52 -22.66 16.73
C GLY A 122 -6.27 -22.30 17.55
N GLU A 123 -5.37 -23.27 17.68
CA GLU A 123 -4.32 -23.44 18.72
C GLU A 123 -3.36 -22.26 18.99
N ARG A 124 -2.91 -22.22 20.26
CA ARG A 124 -2.25 -21.10 20.96
C ARG A 124 -0.73 -21.29 21.08
N ASP A 125 -0.07 -21.65 19.98
CA ASP A 125 1.30 -22.21 20.05
C ASP A 125 2.44 -21.26 19.65
N GLU A 126 2.22 -19.94 19.54
CA GLU A 126 3.29 -18.99 19.20
C GLU A 126 3.54 -17.96 20.31
N LEU A 127 4.71 -17.92 20.93
CA LEU A 127 5.08 -16.84 21.85
C LEU A 127 5.10 -15.49 21.09
N GLY A 128 4.08 -14.66 21.26
CA GLY A 128 4.01 -13.30 20.72
C GLY A 128 2.77 -12.99 19.88
N PHE A 129 2.79 -11.89 19.13
CA PHE A 129 1.70 -11.53 18.24
C PHE A 129 1.73 -12.38 16.96
N SER A 130 0.56 -12.80 16.48
CA SER A 130 0.41 -13.52 15.22
C SER A 130 -0.65 -12.87 14.32
N LEU A 131 -0.38 -12.84 13.02
CA LEU A 131 -1.32 -12.37 12.00
C LEU A 131 -2.34 -13.47 11.66
N LYS A 132 -3.62 -13.17 11.82
CA LYS A 132 -4.73 -14.08 11.52
C LYS A 132 -5.49 -13.61 10.30
N VAL A 133 -5.78 -14.53 9.39
CA VAL A 133 -6.59 -14.27 8.21
C VAL A 133 -7.57 -15.43 8.04
N ASP A 134 -8.82 -15.14 7.67
CA ASP A 134 -9.78 -16.18 7.33
C ASP A 134 -9.29 -16.97 6.12
N LYS A 135 -9.03 -18.27 6.32
CA LYS A 135 -8.58 -19.19 5.27
C LYS A 135 -9.57 -19.26 4.11
N ASN A 136 -10.87 -19.07 4.35
CA ASN A 136 -11.90 -19.05 3.30
C ASN A 136 -11.81 -17.80 2.40
N LYS A 137 -11.20 -16.73 2.91
CA LYS A 137 -10.98 -15.48 2.19
C LYS A 137 -9.63 -15.43 1.47
N LEU A 138 -8.73 -16.35 1.80
CA LEU A 138 -7.45 -16.53 1.12
C LEU A 138 -7.56 -17.58 0.02
N LYS A 139 -7.52 -17.13 -1.23
CA LYS A 139 -7.43 -18.03 -2.38
C LYS A 139 -5.96 -18.29 -2.70
N GLN A 140 -5.49 -19.50 -2.41
CA GLN A 140 -4.12 -19.89 -2.76
C GLN A 140 -3.94 -19.88 -4.28
N VAL A 141 -2.86 -19.21 -4.73
CA VAL A 141 -2.47 -19.17 -6.14
C VAL A 141 -1.52 -20.33 -6.40
N ARG A 142 -1.69 -21.00 -7.54
CA ARG A 142 -0.84 -22.14 -7.92
C ARG A 142 0.64 -21.72 -7.94
N LYS A 143 1.44 -22.33 -7.06
CA LYS A 143 2.88 -22.08 -6.94
C LYS A 143 3.59 -22.32 -8.28
N GLN A 144 4.37 -21.35 -8.72
CA GLN A 144 5.22 -21.48 -9.90
C GLN A 144 6.43 -22.36 -9.56
N LYS A 145 6.98 -23.09 -10.54
CA LYS A 145 8.15 -23.96 -10.30
C LYS A 145 9.36 -23.20 -9.72
N SER A 146 9.51 -21.94 -10.09
CA SER A 146 10.60 -21.05 -9.64
C SER A 146 10.26 -20.26 -8.37
N ALA A 147 9.03 -20.30 -7.88
CA ALA A 147 8.61 -19.51 -6.74
C ALA A 147 9.11 -20.12 -5.43
N GLN A 148 9.73 -19.32 -4.58
CA GLN A 148 10.12 -19.72 -3.23
C GLN A 148 9.02 -19.36 -2.23
N ALA A 149 8.36 -18.22 -2.39
CA ALA A 149 7.26 -17.77 -1.53
C ALA A 149 5.93 -18.44 -1.89
N GLU A 150 5.03 -18.51 -0.90
CA GLU A 150 3.62 -18.82 -1.14
C GLU A 150 2.88 -17.58 -1.63
N LEU A 151 1.99 -17.75 -2.60
CA LEU A 151 1.18 -16.64 -3.15
C LEU A 151 -0.30 -16.90 -2.89
N SER A 152 -0.99 -15.92 -2.32
CA SER A 152 -2.43 -15.97 -2.08
C SER A 152 -3.11 -14.66 -2.46
N ASP A 153 -4.36 -14.75 -2.90
CA ASP A 153 -5.23 -13.59 -3.13
C ASP A 153 -6.21 -13.44 -1.97
N LEU A 154 -6.14 -12.28 -1.30
CA LEU A 154 -7.09 -11.89 -0.27
C LEU A 154 -8.34 -11.32 -0.94
N ALA A 155 -9.50 -11.88 -0.60
CA ALA A 155 -10.78 -11.43 -1.14
C ALA A 155 -11.08 -9.96 -0.76
N PRO A 156 -11.78 -9.20 -1.63
CA PRO A 156 -12.19 -7.83 -1.31
C PRO A 156 -13.05 -7.81 -0.03
N GLY A 157 -12.95 -6.74 0.77
CA GLY A 157 -13.64 -6.62 2.06
C GLY A 157 -13.10 -7.53 3.19
N SER A 158 -11.98 -8.22 2.98
CA SER A 158 -11.37 -9.01 4.05
C SER A 158 -10.44 -8.16 4.92
N CYS A 159 -10.21 -8.60 6.15
CA CYS A 159 -9.26 -8.00 7.08
C CYS A 159 -8.25 -9.04 7.57
N LEU A 160 -7.14 -8.56 8.13
CA LEU A 160 -6.16 -9.37 8.86
C LEU A 160 -6.25 -8.98 10.34
N GLY A 161 -6.54 -9.95 11.20
CA GLY A 161 -6.58 -9.76 12.64
C GLY A 161 -5.20 -9.92 13.28
N ILE A 162 -5.00 -9.27 14.42
CA ILE A 162 -3.84 -9.51 15.28
C ILE A 162 -4.31 -10.28 16.52
N SER A 163 -3.62 -11.38 16.84
CA SER A 163 -3.90 -12.15 18.06
C SER A 163 -2.64 -12.35 18.88
N HIS A 164 -2.80 -12.61 20.18
CA HIS A 164 -1.73 -12.98 21.09
C HIS A 164 -2.17 -14.22 21.91
N PRO A 165 -1.28 -15.17 22.26
CA PRO A 165 -1.66 -16.40 22.97
C PRO A 165 -2.41 -16.17 24.27
N SER A 166 -2.03 -15.11 24.99
CA SER A 166 -2.60 -14.79 26.30
C SER A 166 -3.91 -14.01 26.22
N SER A 167 -4.27 -13.41 25.07
CA SER A 167 -5.54 -12.69 24.94
C SER A 167 -5.91 -12.39 23.49
N SER A 168 -7.22 -12.35 23.19
CA SER A 168 -7.70 -11.76 21.95
C SER A 168 -7.45 -10.25 21.96
N ILE A 169 -6.99 -9.72 20.83
CA ILE A 169 -6.74 -8.29 20.66
C ILE A 169 -7.75 -7.79 19.64
N ASP A 170 -8.52 -6.77 20.03
CA ASP A 170 -9.44 -6.09 19.12
C ASP A 170 -8.64 -5.16 18.22
N TRP A 171 -7.93 -5.73 17.25
CA TRP A 171 -7.09 -5.00 16.31
C TRP A 171 -7.09 -5.68 14.96
N VAL A 172 -7.34 -4.89 13.91
CA VAL A 172 -7.42 -5.37 12.53
C VAL A 172 -6.68 -4.45 11.58
N LEU A 173 -6.17 -5.06 10.52
CA LEU A 173 -5.63 -4.43 9.34
C LEU A 173 -6.62 -4.62 8.20
N ILE A 174 -7.15 -3.52 7.65
CA ILE A 174 -8.16 -3.57 6.59
C ILE A 174 -7.60 -2.87 5.35
N PRO A 175 -7.18 -3.63 4.32
CA PRO A 175 -6.75 -3.03 3.07
C PRO A 175 -7.94 -2.56 2.24
N TYR A 176 -7.74 -1.50 1.46
CA TYR A 176 -8.62 -1.06 0.40
C TYR A 176 -7.81 -0.83 -0.86
N VAL A 177 -8.18 -1.55 -1.93
CA VAL A 177 -7.65 -1.35 -3.27
C VAL A 177 -8.81 -1.02 -4.17
N SER A 178 -8.70 0.06 -4.95
CA SER A 178 -9.69 0.33 -5.99
C SER A 178 -9.38 -0.54 -7.21
N SER A 179 -10.39 -1.26 -7.71
CA SER A 179 -10.27 -1.93 -9.00
C SER A 179 -11.15 -1.23 -10.03
N GLU A 180 -10.53 -0.65 -11.06
CA GLU A 180 -11.23 -0.22 -12.27
C GLU A 180 -10.74 -1.06 -13.47
N PRO A 181 -11.52 -2.05 -13.94
CA PRO A 181 -11.21 -2.75 -15.17
C PRO A 181 -11.41 -1.81 -16.35
N SER A 182 -10.32 -1.44 -17.01
CA SER A 182 -10.35 -0.66 -18.25
C SER A 182 -10.35 -1.60 -19.45
N VAL A 183 -11.43 -1.63 -20.23
CA VAL A 183 -11.53 -2.38 -21.50
C VAL A 183 -10.34 -2.08 -22.43
N LYS A 184 -9.79 -0.86 -22.36
CA LYS A 184 -8.60 -0.44 -23.12
C LYS A 184 -7.33 -1.18 -22.72
N LEU A 185 -7.19 -1.58 -21.46
CA LEU A 185 -6.03 -2.34 -20.98
C LEU A 185 -6.04 -3.80 -21.47
N ALA A 186 -7.22 -4.37 -21.73
CA ALA A 186 -7.33 -5.72 -22.29
C ALA A 186 -6.82 -5.74 -23.74
N ASP A 187 -7.16 -4.71 -24.52
CA ASP A 187 -6.66 -4.52 -25.88
C ASP A 187 -5.14 -4.32 -25.91
N PHE A 188 -4.63 -3.53 -24.97
CA PHE A 188 -3.20 -3.35 -24.80
C PHE A 188 -2.48 -4.68 -24.51
N GLN A 189 -2.99 -5.48 -23.57
CA GLN A 189 -2.41 -6.79 -23.28
C GLN A 189 -2.43 -7.72 -24.50
N ARG A 190 -3.51 -7.73 -25.29
CA ARG A 190 -3.57 -8.50 -26.54
C ARG A 190 -2.51 -8.05 -27.54
N GLU A 191 -2.26 -6.76 -27.64
CA GLU A 191 -1.21 -6.23 -28.51
C GLU A 191 0.20 -6.59 -28.01
N VAL A 192 0.45 -6.50 -26.71
CA VAL A 192 1.72 -6.95 -26.11
C VAL A 192 1.95 -8.43 -26.43
N ARG A 193 0.94 -9.29 -26.26
CA ARG A 193 1.03 -10.71 -26.64
C ARG A 193 1.36 -10.92 -28.12
N ALA A 194 0.80 -10.11 -29.01
CA ALA A 194 1.10 -10.19 -30.44
C ALA A 194 2.56 -9.84 -30.75
N ILE A 195 3.13 -8.89 -30.01
CA ILE A 195 4.52 -8.48 -30.17
C ILE A 195 5.46 -9.55 -29.62
N LEU A 196 5.18 -10.09 -28.42
CA LEU A 196 6.04 -11.06 -27.74
C LEU A 196 5.96 -12.47 -28.34
N PHE A 197 4.77 -12.89 -28.77
CA PHE A 197 4.48 -14.29 -29.12
C PHE A 197 3.92 -14.47 -30.53
N GLY A 198 3.81 -13.39 -31.32
CA GLY A 198 3.30 -13.45 -32.69
C GLY A 198 1.78 -13.64 -32.82
N SER A 199 1.03 -13.67 -31.71
CA SER A 199 -0.44 -13.85 -31.73
C SER A 199 -1.15 -13.03 -30.66
N LYS A 200 -2.25 -12.37 -31.04
CA LYS A 200 -3.16 -11.64 -30.12
C LYS A 200 -4.05 -12.55 -29.28
N THR A 201 -4.29 -13.78 -29.75
CA THR A 201 -5.24 -14.73 -29.15
C THR A 201 -4.57 -15.77 -28.26
N THR A 202 -3.23 -15.77 -28.21
CA THR A 202 -2.49 -16.67 -27.33
C THR A 202 -2.91 -16.48 -25.87
N LYS A 203 -3.08 -17.59 -25.15
CA LYS A 203 -3.35 -17.61 -23.71
C LYS A 203 -2.06 -17.74 -22.89
N ARG A 204 -0.88 -17.71 -23.53
CA ARG A 204 0.42 -17.76 -22.84
C ARG A 204 0.52 -16.59 -21.85
N ARG A 205 0.83 -16.90 -20.59
CA ARG A 205 1.15 -15.91 -19.56
C ARG A 205 2.43 -15.18 -19.98
N ILE A 206 2.41 -13.85 -19.92
CA ILE A 206 3.61 -13.02 -20.10
C ILE A 206 4.45 -13.14 -18.83
N ARG A 207 5.68 -13.63 -18.94
CA ARG A 207 6.65 -13.71 -17.84
C ARG A 207 7.59 -12.51 -17.87
N SER A 208 8.26 -12.25 -16.75
CA SER A 208 9.24 -11.16 -16.63
C SER A 208 10.36 -11.28 -17.68
N GLU A 209 10.88 -12.49 -17.90
CA GLU A 209 11.90 -12.79 -18.92
C GLU A 209 11.45 -12.45 -20.35
N ASP A 210 10.17 -12.70 -20.67
CA ASP A 210 9.63 -12.44 -22.01
C ASP A 210 9.70 -10.93 -22.31
N LEU A 211 9.26 -10.10 -21.35
CA LEU A 211 9.32 -8.64 -21.47
C LEU A 211 10.74 -8.11 -21.42
N ALA A 212 11.54 -8.54 -20.45
CA ALA A 212 12.90 -8.04 -20.27
C ALA A 212 13.76 -8.31 -21.50
N THR A 213 13.60 -9.49 -22.13
CA THR A 213 14.30 -9.82 -23.38
C THR A 213 13.85 -8.91 -24.53
N SER A 214 12.54 -8.72 -24.69
CA SER A 214 12.00 -7.84 -25.74
C SER A 214 12.32 -6.36 -25.54
N LEU A 215 12.48 -5.89 -24.29
CA LEU A 215 12.87 -4.52 -23.99
C LEU A 215 14.37 -4.25 -24.23
N LYS A 216 15.22 -5.28 -24.20
CA LYS A 216 16.63 -5.18 -24.62
C LYS A 216 16.78 -5.02 -26.14
N ASP A 217 15.89 -5.62 -26.92
CA ASP A 217 15.89 -5.46 -28.38
C ASP A 217 15.30 -4.11 -28.82
N ARG A 218 16.07 -3.31 -29.57
CA ARG A 218 15.66 -1.95 -29.98
C ARG A 218 14.36 -1.95 -30.79
N ARG A 219 14.17 -2.91 -31.69
CA ARG A 219 13.01 -2.95 -32.59
C ARG A 219 11.76 -3.35 -31.82
N GLN A 220 11.85 -4.36 -30.96
CA GLN A 220 10.75 -4.82 -30.11
C GLN A 220 10.39 -3.77 -29.06
N ARG A 221 11.37 -3.16 -28.38
CA ARG A 221 11.14 -2.04 -27.46
C ARG A 221 10.35 -0.91 -28.11
N MET A 222 10.73 -0.50 -29.34
CA MET A 222 10.00 0.54 -30.07
C MET A 222 8.56 0.12 -30.44
N ARG A 223 8.33 -1.15 -30.79
CA ARG A 223 6.97 -1.68 -31.04
C ARG A 223 6.12 -1.65 -29.78
N LEU A 224 6.69 -2.05 -28.64
CA LEU A 224 5.99 -2.05 -27.35
C LEU A 224 5.69 -0.62 -26.87
N LYS A 225 6.66 0.31 -26.97
CA LYS A 225 6.44 1.74 -26.66
C LYS A 225 5.34 2.36 -27.54
N ARG A 226 5.31 2.02 -28.84
CA ARG A 226 4.22 2.44 -29.75
C ARG A 226 2.88 1.83 -29.40
N ALA A 227 2.84 0.57 -28.98
CA ALA A 227 1.62 -0.06 -28.48
C ALA A 227 1.10 0.71 -27.27
N TYR A 228 1.93 0.89 -26.23
CA TYR A 228 1.56 1.67 -25.05
C TYR A 228 1.11 3.10 -25.39
N GLY A 229 1.81 3.79 -26.30
CA GLY A 229 1.46 5.15 -26.74
C GLY A 229 0.08 5.29 -27.39
N ARG A 230 -0.49 4.22 -27.95
CA ARG A 230 -1.88 4.21 -28.46
C ARG A 230 -2.94 4.08 -27.37
N PHE A 231 -2.56 3.55 -26.21
CA PHE A 231 -3.44 3.35 -25.06
C PHE A 231 -3.22 4.37 -23.95
N LYS A 232 -2.10 5.10 -23.97
CA LYS A 232 -1.80 6.16 -23.00
C LYS A 232 -2.93 7.20 -23.02
N PRO A 233 -3.63 7.44 -21.90
CA PRO A 233 -4.57 8.55 -21.83
C PRO A 233 -3.82 9.87 -22.12
N SER A 234 -4.49 10.81 -22.79
CA SER A 234 -3.93 12.13 -23.09
C SER A 234 -3.36 12.78 -21.81
N ARG A 235 -2.27 13.57 -21.93
CA ARG A 235 -1.49 14.16 -20.80
C ARG A 235 -2.32 14.87 -19.70
N ALA A 236 -3.57 15.26 -19.97
CA ALA A 236 -4.48 15.81 -18.97
C ALA A 236 -5.11 14.77 -18.02
N ARG A 237 -4.91 13.47 -18.29
CA ARG A 237 -5.46 12.30 -17.57
C ARG A 237 -4.39 11.28 -17.17
N SER A 238 -3.10 11.65 -17.18
CA SER A 238 -2.08 10.83 -16.55
C SER A 238 -2.23 10.96 -15.04
N THR A 239 -3.24 10.28 -14.50
CA THR A 239 -3.30 9.99 -13.07
C THR A 239 -2.10 9.11 -12.79
N HIS A 240 -1.09 9.69 -12.15
CA HIS A 240 -0.07 8.93 -11.45
C HIS A 240 -0.82 7.96 -10.52
N ASN A 241 -0.30 6.74 -10.39
CA ASN A 241 -0.82 5.68 -9.51
C ASN A 241 -2.17 5.09 -9.92
N HIS A 242 -2.13 4.18 -10.91
CA HIS A 242 -3.33 3.46 -11.34
C HIS A 242 -3.87 2.51 -10.25
N VAL A 243 -3.04 2.07 -9.31
CA VAL A 243 -3.45 1.26 -8.16
C VAL A 243 -2.61 1.64 -6.95
N SER A 244 -3.28 2.14 -5.90
CA SER A 244 -2.71 2.37 -4.57
C SER A 244 -3.60 1.70 -3.53
N MET A 245 -2.98 1.12 -2.50
CA MET A 245 -3.67 0.48 -1.39
C MET A 245 -3.68 1.38 -0.16
N SER A 246 -4.87 1.79 0.29
CA SER A 246 -5.02 2.32 1.63
C SER A 246 -5.09 1.19 2.65
N LEU A 247 -4.64 1.43 3.88
CA LEU A 247 -4.65 0.45 4.97
C LEU A 247 -5.13 1.10 6.28
N TYR A 248 -6.28 0.65 6.78
CA TYR A 248 -6.66 0.91 8.17
C TYR A 248 -5.94 -0.06 9.10
N SER A 249 -5.50 0.43 10.25
CA SER A 249 -4.94 -0.36 11.33
C SER A 249 -5.47 0.18 12.65
N GLY A 250 -6.32 -0.60 13.31
CA GLY A 250 -6.95 -0.16 14.54
C GLY A 250 -8.00 -1.11 15.07
N PRO A 251 -8.76 -0.69 16.09
CA PRO A 251 -9.84 -1.49 16.65
C PRO A 251 -10.92 -1.83 15.63
N MET A 252 -11.45 -3.06 15.67
CA MET A 252 -12.62 -3.43 14.89
C MET A 252 -13.88 -2.83 15.53
N SER A 253 -13.96 -2.85 16.86
CA SER A 253 -15.08 -2.26 17.58
C SER A 253 -15.09 -0.74 17.47
N PRO A 254 -16.27 -0.09 17.40
CA PRO A 254 -16.36 1.36 17.52
C PRO A 254 -15.74 1.86 18.82
N PHE A 255 -15.07 3.00 18.74
CA PHE A 255 -14.53 3.69 19.91
C PHE A 255 -15.65 4.05 20.91
N ASN A 256 -15.41 3.80 22.19
CA ASN A 256 -16.32 4.16 23.27
C ASN A 256 -15.55 4.83 24.42
N PRO A 257 -15.71 6.15 24.64
CA PRO A 257 -14.97 6.88 25.65
C PRO A 257 -15.31 6.46 27.09
N ALA A 258 -16.48 5.85 27.33
CA ALA A 258 -16.86 5.36 28.65
C ALA A 258 -16.14 4.05 29.03
N THR A 259 -15.64 3.30 28.04
CA THR A 259 -14.95 2.02 28.22
C THR A 259 -13.79 1.89 27.22
N PRO A 260 -12.76 2.74 27.32
CA PRO A 260 -11.64 2.70 26.38
C PRO A 260 -10.92 1.34 26.50
N LYS A 261 -10.67 0.69 25.36
CA LYS A 261 -9.92 -0.57 25.28
C LYS A 261 -8.41 -0.35 25.09
N PHE A 262 -8.06 0.86 24.66
CA PHE A 262 -6.71 1.24 24.31
C PHE A 262 -6.46 2.67 24.76
N GLN A 263 -5.20 2.98 25.00
CA GLN A 263 -4.68 4.32 25.29
C GLN A 263 -3.54 4.61 24.32
N THR A 264 -3.45 5.87 23.87
CA THR A 264 -2.35 6.33 23.02
C THR A 264 -1.44 7.27 23.80
N PHE A 265 -0.14 7.12 23.58
CA PHE A 265 0.91 7.98 24.11
C PHE A 265 1.66 8.59 22.94
N LEU A 266 1.58 9.92 22.82
CA LEU A 266 2.32 10.66 21.83
C LEU A 266 3.72 10.95 22.35
N LEU A 267 4.72 10.47 21.62
CA LEU A 267 6.12 10.83 21.82
C LEU A 267 6.48 11.86 20.75
N THR A 268 5.99 13.09 20.90
CA THR A 268 6.45 14.23 20.11
C THR A 268 7.56 14.97 20.87
N HIS A 269 8.30 15.84 20.17
CA HIS A 269 9.31 16.73 20.78
C HIS A 269 8.71 17.80 21.73
N TRP A 270 7.41 17.73 22.04
CA TRP A 270 6.65 18.58 22.96
C TRP A 270 6.02 17.75 24.09
N PRO A 271 5.75 18.32 25.28
CA PRO A 271 5.53 17.55 26.49
C PRO A 271 4.43 16.50 26.33
N HIS A 272 4.72 15.27 26.76
CA HIS A 272 3.85 14.10 26.72
C HIS A 272 2.40 14.45 27.03
N SER A 273 1.55 14.42 26.01
CA SER A 273 0.11 14.51 26.19
C SER A 273 -0.45 13.08 26.21
N ASN A 274 -0.91 12.65 27.38
CA ASN A 274 -1.82 11.51 27.44
C ASN A 274 -3.13 11.97 26.78
N LEU A 275 -3.49 11.32 25.68
CA LEU A 275 -4.82 11.48 25.11
C LEU A 275 -5.71 10.39 25.73
N ASP A 276 -6.28 10.71 26.88
CA ASP A 276 -7.23 9.82 27.55
C ASP A 276 -8.55 9.79 26.76
N ALA A 277 -9.08 8.60 26.54
CA ALA A 277 -10.36 8.37 25.86
C ALA A 277 -10.45 9.04 24.47
N CYS A 278 -9.44 8.83 23.63
CA CYS A 278 -9.51 9.13 22.20
C CYS A 278 -9.51 7.84 21.35
N PRO A 279 -9.93 7.92 20.07
CA PRO A 279 -9.65 6.88 19.09
C PRO A 279 -8.13 6.61 19.00
N VAL A 280 -7.75 5.43 18.50
CA VAL A 280 -6.33 5.01 18.42
C VAL A 280 -5.94 4.40 17.07
N GLY A 281 -6.90 4.25 16.15
CA GLY A 281 -6.63 3.69 14.84
C GLY A 281 -5.83 4.66 13.97
N TRP A 282 -5.00 4.11 13.08
CA TRP A 282 -4.40 4.88 12.01
C TRP A 282 -4.86 4.39 10.65
N LEU A 283 -4.86 5.29 9.67
CA LEU A 283 -5.23 4.99 8.29
C LEU A 283 -4.19 5.60 7.36
N ALA A 284 -3.43 4.74 6.67
CA ALA A 284 -2.54 5.19 5.61
C ALA A 284 -3.26 5.14 4.27
N THR A 285 -3.17 6.21 3.51
CA THR A 285 -3.94 6.34 2.27
C THR A 285 -3.16 5.94 1.02
N GLY A 286 -1.83 5.84 1.11
CA GLY A 286 -0.94 5.67 -0.05
C GLY A 286 -1.15 6.80 -1.05
N ASP A 287 -1.03 6.54 -2.34
CA ASP A 287 -1.27 7.56 -3.37
C ASP A 287 -2.71 7.58 -3.90
N ALA A 288 -3.68 7.48 -2.99
CA ALA A 288 -5.09 7.51 -3.31
C ALA A 288 -5.54 8.85 -3.95
N PRO A 289 -6.21 8.86 -5.12
CA PRO A 289 -6.53 10.09 -5.85
C PRO A 289 -7.83 10.75 -5.33
N PHE A 290 -7.85 11.29 -4.10
CA PHE A 290 -9.09 11.74 -3.46
C PHE A 290 -9.76 12.96 -4.12
N ARG A 291 -9.11 13.65 -5.06
CA ARG A 291 -9.80 14.63 -5.92
C ARG A 291 -10.86 14.00 -6.82
N ASN A 292 -10.71 12.72 -7.16
CA ASN A 292 -11.75 11.98 -7.86
C ASN A 292 -12.90 11.68 -6.89
N GLU A 293 -14.05 12.33 -7.10
CA GLU A 293 -15.23 12.19 -6.26
C GLU A 293 -15.78 10.76 -6.23
N ALA A 294 -15.75 10.04 -7.35
CA ALA A 294 -16.23 8.66 -7.41
C ALA A 294 -15.34 7.73 -6.58
N TYR A 295 -14.01 7.89 -6.68
CA TYR A 295 -13.05 7.18 -5.83
C TYR A 295 -13.28 7.51 -4.36
N ARG A 296 -13.31 8.81 -4.02
CA ARG A 296 -13.45 9.29 -2.64
C ARG A 296 -14.73 8.81 -1.99
N THR A 297 -15.85 8.85 -2.71
CA THR A 297 -17.16 8.36 -2.23
C THR A 297 -17.12 6.87 -1.91
N LYS A 298 -16.56 6.05 -2.80
CA LYS A 298 -16.41 4.60 -2.58
C LYS A 298 -15.49 4.30 -1.40
N TRP A 299 -14.39 5.04 -1.27
CA TRP A 299 -13.45 4.89 -0.17
C TRP A 299 -14.07 5.26 1.19
N MET A 300 -14.78 6.39 1.25
CA MET A 300 -15.48 6.82 2.48
C MET A 300 -16.58 5.83 2.85
N HIS A 301 -17.31 5.33 1.85
CA HIS A 301 -18.31 4.28 2.06
C HIS A 301 -17.68 2.98 2.57
N TYR A 302 -16.55 2.56 2.03
CA TYR A 302 -15.87 1.34 2.47
C TYR A 302 -15.43 1.42 3.93
N TYR A 303 -14.85 2.55 4.34
CA TYR A 303 -14.33 2.74 5.70
C TYR A 303 -15.34 3.31 6.70
N HIS A 304 -16.60 3.59 6.32
CA HIS A 304 -17.56 4.36 7.13
C HIS A 304 -17.68 3.94 8.60
N ARG A 305 -17.55 2.64 8.91
CA ARG A 305 -17.62 2.09 10.28
C ARG A 305 -16.38 2.40 11.13
N TYR A 306 -15.24 2.64 10.48
CA TYR A 306 -13.93 2.79 11.10
C TYR A 306 -13.45 4.23 11.11
N LEU A 307 -14.05 5.14 10.33
CA LEU A 307 -13.58 6.52 10.22
C LEU A 307 -13.53 7.25 11.58
N GLN A 308 -14.43 6.89 12.51
CA GLN A 308 -14.49 7.45 13.86
C GLN A 308 -13.52 6.76 14.85
N ASN A 309 -12.86 5.68 14.43
CA ASN A 309 -11.82 5.02 15.21
C ASN A 309 -10.43 5.58 14.92
N ILE A 310 -10.31 6.49 13.96
CA ILE A 310 -9.02 7.00 13.48
C ILE A 310 -8.60 8.21 14.32
N SER A 311 -7.41 8.15 14.93
CA SER A 311 -6.70 9.31 15.50
C SER A 311 -5.64 9.86 14.56
N THR A 312 -5.04 9.01 13.71
CA THR A 312 -3.91 9.38 12.86
C THR A 312 -4.21 9.04 11.39
N LEU A 313 -4.22 10.03 10.49
CA LEU A 313 -4.40 9.85 9.05
C LEU A 313 -3.09 10.19 8.32
N VAL A 314 -2.51 9.21 7.61
CA VAL A 314 -1.37 9.48 6.71
C VAL A 314 -1.91 9.95 5.36
N LEU A 315 -1.60 11.20 5.03
CA LEU A 315 -2.12 11.91 3.88
C LEU A 315 -1.61 11.31 2.56
N SER A 316 -2.46 11.42 1.54
CA SER A 316 -2.18 10.81 0.24
C SER A 316 -1.04 11.50 -0.47
N HIS A 317 -0.23 10.71 -1.19
CA HIS A 317 0.80 11.19 -2.11
C HIS A 317 1.63 12.31 -1.48
N HIS A 318 2.24 12.02 -0.32
CA HIS A 318 3.12 12.95 0.40
C HIS A 318 2.45 14.28 0.81
N GLY A 319 1.12 14.31 0.98
CA GLY A 319 0.38 15.55 1.27
C GLY A 319 0.21 16.44 0.02
N SER A 320 0.05 15.83 -1.15
CA SER A 320 -0.24 16.52 -2.41
C SER A 320 -1.61 17.18 -2.39
N ARG A 321 -1.67 18.47 -2.70
CA ARG A 321 -2.95 19.15 -2.96
C ARG A 321 -3.69 18.59 -4.19
N LEU A 322 -2.99 17.94 -5.11
CA LEU A 322 -3.61 17.34 -6.29
C LEU A 322 -4.36 16.04 -5.96
N ASP A 323 -4.12 15.45 -4.79
CA ASP A 323 -4.72 14.18 -4.38
C ASP A 323 -5.48 14.28 -3.06
N PHE A 324 -5.51 15.45 -2.42
CA PHE A 324 -6.27 15.72 -1.21
C PHE A 324 -7.68 16.26 -1.48
N HIS A 325 -8.61 15.97 -0.57
CA HIS A 325 -9.92 16.61 -0.50
C HIS A 325 -10.32 16.87 0.97
N ARG A 326 -10.97 18.01 1.21
CA ARG A 326 -11.34 18.50 2.55
C ARG A 326 -12.26 17.54 3.32
N ASP A 327 -13.12 16.81 2.61
CA ASP A 327 -13.98 15.76 3.20
C ASP A 327 -13.22 14.77 4.09
N LEU A 328 -11.94 14.50 3.81
CA LEU A 328 -11.14 13.58 4.63
C LEU A 328 -10.96 14.05 6.07
N VAL A 329 -10.80 15.37 6.26
CA VAL A 329 -10.66 15.97 7.59
C VAL A 329 -11.99 15.88 8.33
N CYS A 330 -13.09 16.17 7.65
CA CYS A 330 -14.42 16.18 8.25
C CYS A 330 -15.01 14.78 8.48
N ALA A 331 -14.60 13.77 7.71
CA ALA A 331 -15.17 12.43 7.76
C ALA A 331 -14.56 11.55 8.85
N THR A 332 -13.39 11.91 9.38
CA THR A 332 -12.66 11.14 10.39
C THR A 332 -12.66 11.83 11.75
N SER A 333 -12.35 11.09 12.80
CA SER A 333 -11.99 11.67 14.11
C SER A 333 -10.50 11.96 14.25
N ALA A 334 -9.77 11.98 13.11
CA ALA A 334 -8.32 12.10 13.13
C ALA A 334 -7.92 13.45 13.73
N TYR A 335 -7.00 13.40 14.68
CA TYR A 335 -6.35 14.57 15.24
C TYR A 335 -4.99 14.80 14.59
N ASN A 336 -4.26 13.73 14.24
CA ASN A 336 -2.95 13.84 13.60
C ASN A 336 -3.08 13.58 12.10
N PHE A 337 -2.63 14.52 11.27
CA PHE A 337 -2.55 14.37 9.81
C PHE A 337 -1.08 14.37 9.41
N VAL A 338 -0.59 13.22 8.98
CA VAL A 338 0.84 13.01 8.70
C VAL A 338 1.10 13.12 7.20
N ALA A 339 1.98 14.05 6.80
CA ALA A 339 2.50 14.17 5.44
C ALA A 339 3.96 13.73 5.41
N ASN A 340 4.24 12.62 4.73
CA ASN A 340 5.60 12.12 4.51
C ASN A 340 6.17 12.78 3.26
N ALA A 341 6.97 13.84 3.37
CA ALA A 341 7.53 14.58 2.24
C ALA A 341 8.94 15.09 2.56
N SER A 342 9.84 15.11 1.58
CA SER A 342 11.18 15.67 1.82
C SER A 342 11.14 17.17 2.15
N ASP A 343 12.16 17.66 2.87
CA ASP A 343 12.35 19.10 3.12
C ASP A 343 13.77 19.57 2.69
N PRO A 344 13.89 20.41 1.63
CA PRO A 344 12.81 20.94 0.83
C PRO A 344 12.12 19.86 -0.01
N PRO A 345 10.88 20.08 -0.42
CA PRO A 345 10.14 19.09 -1.18
C PRO A 345 10.69 18.93 -2.59
N GLN A 346 10.84 17.67 -3.01
CA GLN A 346 11.26 17.33 -4.36
C GLN A 346 10.27 17.87 -5.42
N TYR A 347 8.98 17.92 -5.08
CA TYR A 347 7.91 18.42 -5.93
C TYR A 347 7.17 19.58 -5.28
N ARG A 348 6.99 20.68 -6.02
CA ARG A 348 6.20 21.82 -5.53
C ARG A 348 4.80 21.38 -5.10
N GLY A 349 4.35 21.86 -3.94
CA GLY A 349 3.02 21.58 -3.40
C GLY A 349 2.92 20.33 -2.52
N HIS A 350 4.05 19.84 -2.03
CA HIS A 350 4.18 18.76 -1.03
C HIS A 350 5.14 19.27 0.06
N ALA A 351 4.97 19.00 1.34
CA ALA A 351 3.64 18.93 1.95
C ALA A 351 2.93 20.28 1.71
N SER A 352 1.65 20.28 1.33
CA SER A 352 0.98 21.51 0.89
C SER A 352 0.60 22.43 2.06
N ASP A 353 1.07 23.68 2.06
CA ASP A 353 0.63 24.75 2.99
C ASP A 353 -0.89 24.89 3.07
N GLU A 354 -1.60 24.77 1.93
CA GLU A 354 -3.07 24.83 1.91
C GLU A 354 -3.72 23.71 2.75
N ILE A 355 -3.10 22.52 2.79
CA ILE A 355 -3.62 21.40 3.59
C ILE A 355 -3.28 21.63 5.06
N HIS A 356 -2.05 22.07 5.35
CA HIS A 356 -1.63 22.47 6.68
C HIS A 356 -2.60 23.49 7.29
N ASP A 357 -2.84 24.62 6.61
CA ASP A 357 -3.73 25.67 7.09
C ASP A 357 -5.17 25.18 7.27
N TYR A 358 -5.62 24.29 6.39
CA TYR A 358 -6.96 23.69 6.50
C TYR A 358 -7.07 22.75 7.71
N VAL A 359 -6.08 21.88 7.95
CA VAL A 359 -6.05 20.96 9.09
C VAL A 359 -5.99 21.75 10.41
N GLU A 360 -5.06 22.70 10.53
CA GLU A 360 -4.88 23.53 11.73
C GLU A 360 -6.13 24.37 12.03
N SER A 361 -6.77 24.95 11.01
CA SER A 361 -8.02 25.71 11.20
C SER A 361 -9.21 24.86 11.66
N HIS A 362 -9.11 23.53 11.58
CA HIS A 362 -10.12 22.60 12.11
C HIS A 362 -9.72 22.03 13.47
N GLY A 363 -8.69 22.58 14.12
CA GLY A 363 -8.26 22.17 15.46
C GLY A 363 -7.57 20.80 15.49
N ALA A 364 -7.04 20.34 14.35
CA ALA A 364 -6.24 19.14 14.21
C ALA A 364 -4.77 19.51 13.95
N ASN A 365 -3.87 18.57 14.20
CA ASN A 365 -2.43 18.72 14.11
C ASN A 365 -1.92 18.25 12.74
N PHE A 366 -1.22 19.13 12.02
CA PHE A 366 -0.50 18.77 10.81
C PHE A 366 0.96 18.41 11.12
N ILE A 367 1.36 17.19 10.76
CA ILE A 367 2.70 16.65 11.05
C ILE A 367 3.43 16.42 9.73
N HIS A 368 4.49 17.19 9.48
CA HIS A 368 5.37 16.97 8.36
C HIS A 368 6.54 16.07 8.76
N VAL A 369 6.55 14.84 8.25
CA VAL A 369 7.64 13.88 8.43
C VAL A 369 8.54 13.94 7.19
N SER A 370 9.81 14.27 7.39
CA SER A 370 10.80 14.49 6.33
C SER A 370 11.93 13.46 6.41
N GLN A 371 12.99 13.65 5.62
CA GLN A 371 14.20 12.81 5.69
C GLN A 371 15.03 13.03 6.96
N TYR A 372 14.76 14.08 7.73
CA TYR A 372 15.50 14.38 8.95
C TYR A 372 14.96 13.57 10.13
N PRO A 373 15.79 12.84 10.89
CA PRO A 373 15.34 12.04 12.04
C PRO A 373 14.53 12.84 13.07
N GLU A 374 14.79 14.14 13.22
CA GLU A 374 14.10 15.05 14.13
C GLU A 374 12.64 15.36 13.72
N SER A 375 12.23 14.93 12.53
CA SER A 375 10.84 15.03 12.07
C SER A 375 10.04 13.74 12.28
N GLU A 376 10.64 12.73 12.95
CA GLU A 376 9.97 11.48 13.28
C GLU A 376 8.71 11.72 14.12
N PHE A 377 7.65 10.98 13.80
CA PHE A 377 6.43 10.93 14.58
C PHE A 377 6.26 9.53 15.18
N LEU A 378 6.22 9.45 16.51
CA LEU A 378 6.07 8.20 17.24
C LEU A 378 4.81 8.22 18.11
N GLU A 379 3.92 7.27 17.83
CA GLU A 379 2.71 7.00 18.59
C GLU A 379 2.79 5.59 19.19
N ILE A 380 2.66 5.48 20.52
CA ILE A 380 2.64 4.20 21.24
C ILE A 380 1.21 3.89 21.68
N ILE A 381 0.72 2.71 21.31
CA ILE A 381 -0.64 2.27 21.63
C ILE A 381 -0.56 1.12 22.64
N GLN A 382 -1.23 1.30 23.77
CA GLN A 382 -1.29 0.33 24.84
C GLN A 382 -2.72 -0.21 24.99
N LYS A 383 -2.84 -1.53 25.10
CA LYS A 383 -4.10 -2.19 25.49
C LYS A 383 -4.33 -2.00 27.00
N LEU A 384 -5.52 -1.55 27.37
CA LEU A 384 -5.95 -1.32 28.76
C LEU A 384 -6.45 -2.60 29.44
#